data_AF-A0A5R9E3E2-F1
#
_entry.id   AF-A0A5R9E3E2-F1
#
_cell.length_a   1.000
_cell.length_b   1.000
_cell.length_c   1.000
_cell.angle_alpha   90.00
_cell.angle_beta   90.00
_cell.angle_gamma   90.00
#
_symmetry.space_group_name_H-M   'P 1'
#
loop_
_entity.id
_entity.type
_entity.pdbx_description
1 polymer ?
#
loop_
_entity_poly.entity_id
_entity_poly.type
_entity_poly.pdbx_seq_one_letter_code
_entity_poly.pdbx_strand_id
1 'polypeptide(L)'
;MMPRLPKDQIPEVKLDGFGGAIEESLTRNQRRELFENPDSTVMVIAELTAKQYTGNATSEDKKPSVKVRVTFAEAARGAEMENVLRDVQQRMYKARTSEGTFDEVGHETAGSVLRHGVGLHLGSDVD
;
A
#
# COMPACT_ATOMS: atom_id res chain seq x y z
N MET A 1 17.66 -11.66 -14.21
CA MET A 1 17.11 -12.86 -13.53
C MET A 1 16.56 -12.41 -12.18
N MET A 2 15.31 -12.74 -11.85
CA MET A 2 14.76 -12.41 -10.52
C MET A 2 15.38 -13.34 -9.46
N PRO A 3 15.96 -12.80 -8.38
CA PRO A 3 16.51 -13.65 -7.32
C PRO A 3 15.38 -14.40 -6.60
N ARG A 4 15.56 -15.70 -6.38
CA ARG A 4 14.66 -16.53 -5.58
C ARG A 4 15.27 -16.72 -4.20
N LEU A 5 14.50 -16.43 -3.15
CA LEU A 5 14.89 -16.67 -1.77
C LEU A 5 14.41 -18.06 -1.30
N PRO A 6 15.12 -18.72 -0.37
CA PRO A 6 14.59 -19.86 0.38
C PRO A 6 13.26 -19.53 1.07
N LYS A 7 12.40 -20.54 1.28
CA LYS A 7 11.03 -20.36 1.78
C LYS A 7 10.96 -19.72 3.18
N ASP A 8 11.97 -19.98 4.00
CA ASP A 8 12.10 -19.51 5.37
C ASP A 8 12.73 -18.11 5.48
N GLN A 9 13.27 -17.59 4.38
CA GLN A 9 13.93 -16.29 4.36
C GLN A 9 12.94 -15.17 4.03
N ILE A 10 12.70 -14.28 4.99
CA ILE A 10 11.84 -13.10 4.83
C ILE A 10 12.71 -11.87 4.47
N PRO A 11 12.49 -11.23 3.30
CA PRO A 11 13.25 -10.06 2.92
C PRO A 11 12.80 -8.81 3.69
N GLU A 12 13.74 -7.91 3.92
CA GLU A 12 13.46 -6.55 4.35
C GLU A 12 12.90 -5.73 3.16
N VAL A 13 11.81 -4.99 3.38
CA VAL A 13 11.23 -4.09 2.37
C VAL A 13 11.59 -2.65 2.73
N LYS A 14 12.20 -1.94 1.79
CA LYS A 14 12.63 -0.54 1.94
C LYS A 14 11.91 0.33 0.94
N LEU A 15 11.44 1.51 1.35
CA LEU A 15 10.98 2.52 0.39
C LEU A 15 12.18 3.11 -0.33
N ASP A 16 12.07 3.18 -1.65
CA ASP A 16 12.96 3.97 -2.48
C ASP A 16 12.63 5.46 -2.29
N GLY A 17 13.65 6.32 -2.33
CA GLY A 17 13.49 7.76 -2.07
C GLY A 17 12.75 8.53 -3.18
N PHE A 18 12.33 7.85 -4.25
CA PHE A 18 11.58 8.45 -5.35
C PHE A 18 10.09 8.52 -5.02
N GLY A 19 9.62 9.73 -4.69
CA GLY A 19 8.22 10.03 -4.35
C GLY A 19 7.41 10.75 -5.43
N GLY A 20 7.89 10.81 -6.68
CA GLY A 20 7.29 11.63 -7.75
C GLY A 20 5.78 11.39 -7.96
N ALA A 21 5.33 10.13 -7.94
CA ALA A 21 3.91 9.78 -8.06
C ALA A 21 3.06 10.34 -6.91
N ILE A 22 3.59 10.37 -5.68
CA ILE A 22 2.91 11.01 -4.54
C ILE A 22 2.80 12.50 -4.80
N GLU A 23 3.91 13.16 -5.15
CA GLU A 23 3.92 14.59 -5.42
C GLU A 23 2.89 14.96 -6.49
N GLU A 24 2.88 14.28 -7.62
CA GLU A 24 1.94 14.49 -8.74
C GLU A 24 0.46 14.34 -8.32
N SER A 25 0.16 13.43 -7.39
CA SER A 25 -1.21 13.21 -6.91
C SER A 25 -1.77 14.34 -6.04
N LEU A 26 -0.89 15.12 -5.39
CA LEU A 26 -1.26 16.13 -4.41
C LEU A 26 -1.73 17.43 -5.08
N THR A 27 -2.80 18.00 -4.54
CA THR A 27 -3.20 19.37 -4.87
C THR A 27 -2.22 20.40 -4.31
N ARG A 28 -2.22 21.61 -4.89
CA ARG A 28 -1.42 22.73 -4.38
C ARG A 28 -1.68 23.01 -2.90
N ASN A 29 -2.95 22.98 -2.48
CA ASN A 29 -3.32 23.27 -1.10
C ASN A 29 -2.81 22.20 -0.14
N GLN A 30 -2.89 20.92 -0.50
CA GLN A 30 -2.33 19.83 0.29
C GLN A 30 -0.82 19.93 0.44
N ARG A 31 -0.10 20.29 -0.64
CA ARG A 31 1.36 20.51 -0.55
C ARG A 31 1.71 21.65 0.40
N ARG A 32 0.93 22.74 0.39
CA ARG A 32 1.10 23.86 1.33
C ARG A 32 0.81 23.45 2.76
N GLU A 33 -0.31 22.77 2.97
CA GLU A 33 -0.72 22.26 4.29
C GLU A 33 0.38 21.39 4.93
N LEU A 34 0.93 20.44 4.17
CA LEU A 34 2.03 19.58 4.61
C LEU A 34 3.31 20.36 4.97
N PHE A 35 3.53 21.52 4.37
CA PHE A 35 4.68 22.36 4.67
C PHE A 35 4.45 23.29 5.87
N GLU A 36 3.27 23.90 5.93
CA GLU A 36 2.92 24.92 6.91
C GLU A 36 2.51 24.30 8.27
N ASN A 37 1.97 23.08 8.25
CA ASN A 37 1.47 22.37 9.43
C ASN A 37 2.16 20.99 9.54
N PRO A 38 3.25 20.87 10.34
CA PRO A 38 4.11 19.68 10.42
C PRO A 38 3.42 18.38 10.89
N ASP A 39 2.26 18.49 11.54
CA ASP A 39 1.45 17.35 12.00
C ASP A 39 0.24 17.07 11.09
N SER A 40 0.09 17.83 10.00
CA SER A 40 -0.97 17.58 9.02
C SER A 40 -0.71 16.27 8.27
N THR A 41 -1.80 15.64 7.81
CA THR A 41 -1.73 14.39 7.06
C THR A 41 -2.60 14.46 5.83
N VAL A 42 -2.20 13.76 4.78
CA VAL A 42 -3.01 13.55 3.58
C VAL A 42 -3.15 12.05 3.35
N MET A 43 -4.39 11.59 3.24
CA MET A 43 -4.66 10.18 2.93
C MET A 43 -4.43 9.93 1.43
N VAL A 44 -3.65 8.90 1.13
CA VAL A 44 -3.34 8.48 -0.23
C VAL A 44 -3.56 6.97 -0.38
N ILE A 45 -3.99 6.55 -1.57
CA ILE A 45 -3.84 5.16 -2.03
C ILE A 45 -2.61 5.10 -2.93
N ALA A 46 -1.80 4.05 -2.80
CA ALA A 46 -0.53 3.93 -3.51
C ALA A 46 -0.25 2.49 -3.96
N GLU A 47 0.39 2.35 -5.14
CA GLU A 47 0.91 1.08 -5.65
C GLU A 47 2.43 1.01 -5.48
N LEU A 48 2.92 -0.09 -4.89
CA LEU A 48 4.34 -0.35 -4.67
C LEU A 48 4.89 -1.31 -5.72
N THR A 49 5.90 -0.85 -6.47
CA THR A 49 6.63 -1.69 -7.43
C THR A 49 8.05 -1.98 -6.95
N ALA A 50 8.46 -3.24 -6.97
CA ALA A 50 9.85 -3.64 -6.68
C ALA A 50 10.82 -3.07 -7.74
N LYS A 51 11.89 -2.41 -7.30
CA LYS A 51 12.88 -1.76 -8.19
C LYS A 51 14.28 -2.33 -8.08
N GLN A 52 14.75 -2.60 -6.86
CA GLN A 52 16.11 -3.09 -6.64
C GLN A 52 16.11 -4.22 -5.61
N TYR A 53 16.81 -5.29 -5.93
CA TYR A 53 17.01 -6.43 -5.04
C TYR A 53 18.45 -6.45 -4.58
N THR A 54 18.66 -6.68 -3.29
CA THR A 54 19.97 -6.93 -2.70
C THR A 54 19.93 -8.33 -2.10
N GLY A 55 20.58 -9.27 -2.79
CA GLY A 55 20.80 -10.62 -2.28
C GLY A 55 22.07 -10.68 -1.43
N ASN A 56 22.15 -11.67 -0.55
CA ASN A 56 23.32 -11.87 0.28
C ASN A 56 24.30 -12.83 -0.39
N ALA A 57 25.60 -12.53 -0.33
CA ALA A 57 26.59 -13.58 -0.37
C ALA A 57 26.53 -14.36 0.96
N THR A 58 26.80 -15.67 0.93
CA THR A 58 26.62 -16.64 2.03
C THR A 58 27.36 -16.30 3.35
N SER A 59 28.14 -15.22 3.39
CA SER A 59 28.94 -14.76 4.53
C SER A 59 28.49 -13.44 5.16
N GLU A 60 27.43 -12.78 4.67
CA GLU A 60 26.93 -11.54 5.28
C GLU A 60 25.70 -11.77 6.16
N ASP A 61 25.78 -11.29 7.40
CA ASP A 61 24.71 -11.30 8.42
C ASP A 61 23.60 -10.26 8.16
N LYS A 62 23.44 -9.83 6.90
CA LYS A 62 22.40 -8.88 6.50
C LYS A 62 21.20 -9.65 5.98
N LYS A 63 19.99 -9.19 6.23
CA LYS A 63 18.79 -9.77 5.58
C LYS A 63 18.79 -9.38 4.10
N PRO A 64 18.35 -10.26 3.18
CA PRO A 64 18.09 -9.85 1.82
C PRO A 64 17.07 -8.72 1.83
N SER A 65 17.18 -7.79 0.91
CA SER A 65 16.26 -6.64 0.88
C SER A 65 15.77 -6.31 -0.52
N VAL A 66 14.58 -5.72 -0.57
CA VAL A 66 13.99 -5.16 -1.79
C VAL A 66 13.65 -3.70 -1.55
N LYS A 67 14.11 -2.82 -2.45
CA LYS A 67 13.61 -1.46 -2.54
C LYS A 67 12.36 -1.43 -3.40
N VAL A 68 11.27 -0.90 -2.85
CA VAL A 68 10.01 -0.67 -3.56
C VAL A 68 9.79 0.82 -3.77
N ARG A 69 9.22 1.19 -4.91
CA ARG A 69 8.88 2.56 -5.26
C ARG A 69 7.38 2.71 -5.40
N VAL A 70 6.85 3.84 -4.95
CA VAL A 70 5.48 4.23 -5.28
C VAL A 70 5.42 4.59 -6.76
N THR A 71 4.72 3.77 -7.56
CA THR A 71 4.59 3.96 -9.01
C THR A 71 3.29 4.63 -9.42
N PHE A 72 2.25 4.45 -8.62
CA PHE A 72 0.97 5.13 -8.77
C PHE A 72 0.52 5.60 -7.40
N ALA A 73 -0.07 6.78 -7.33
CA ALA A 73 -0.68 7.30 -6.12
C ALA A 73 -1.85 8.21 -6.46
N GLU A 74 -2.89 8.17 -5.63
CA GLU A 74 -3.99 9.12 -5.69
C GLU A 74 -4.28 9.64 -4.28
N ALA A 75 -4.26 10.95 -4.11
CA ALA A 75 -4.57 11.62 -2.85
C ALA A 75 -6.08 11.90 -2.75
N ALA A 76 -6.66 11.68 -1.58
CA ALA A 76 -8.06 12.04 -1.33
C ALA A 76 -8.28 13.55 -1.56
N ARG A 77 -9.25 13.92 -2.40
CA ARG A 77 -9.58 15.33 -2.68
C ARG A 77 -10.77 15.78 -1.85
N GLY A 78 -10.56 15.87 -0.54
CA GLY A 78 -11.55 16.33 0.43
C GLY A 78 -12.07 15.23 1.35
N ALA A 79 -12.92 15.63 2.30
CA ALA A 79 -13.33 14.79 3.44
C ALA A 79 -14.11 13.53 3.03
N GLU A 80 -14.91 13.58 1.97
CA GLU A 80 -15.68 12.42 1.52
C GLU A 80 -14.77 11.27 1.06
N MET A 81 -13.83 11.56 0.15
CA MET A 81 -12.85 10.58 -0.32
C MET A 81 -11.93 10.13 0.82
N GLU A 82 -11.57 11.05 1.72
CA GLU A 82 -10.77 10.71 2.89
C GLU A 82 -11.48 9.69 3.79
N ASN A 83 -12.77 9.87 4.05
CA ASN A 83 -13.58 8.95 4.85
C ASN A 83 -13.67 7.57 4.19
N VAL A 84 -13.82 7.52 2.86
CA VAL A 84 -13.79 6.25 2.11
C VAL A 84 -12.45 5.53 2.29
N LEU A 85 -11.32 6.25 2.13
CA LEU A 85 -9.99 5.65 2.32
C LEU A 85 -9.76 5.18 3.77
N ARG A 86 -10.27 5.92 4.76
CA ARG A 86 -10.20 5.53 6.19
C ARG A 86 -11.00 4.26 6.48
N ASP A 87 -12.19 4.13 5.92
CA ASP A 87 -13.00 2.90 6.06
C ASP A 87 -12.29 1.69 5.43
N VAL A 88 -11.78 1.84 4.20
CA VAL A 88 -10.97 0.81 3.54
C VAL A 88 -9.75 0.42 4.38
N GLN A 89 -9.02 1.41 4.90
CA GLN A 89 -7.88 1.18 5.79
C GLN A 89 -8.29 0.40 7.05
N GLN A 90 -9.42 0.74 7.68
CA GLN A 90 -9.91 0.05 8.87
C GLN A 90 -10.31 -1.40 8.57
N ARG A 91 -10.96 -1.66 7.43
CA ARG A 91 -11.31 -3.02 6.99
C ARG A 91 -10.06 -3.86 6.70
N MET A 92 -9.06 -3.29 6.02
CA MET A 92 -7.78 -3.96 5.79
C MET A 92 -7.02 -4.22 7.10
N TYR A 93 -7.05 -3.27 8.03
CA TYR A 93 -6.48 -3.43 9.36
C TYR A 93 -7.13 -4.60 10.09
N LYS A 94 -8.47 -4.62 10.13
CA LYS A 94 -9.25 -5.71 10.75
C LYS A 94 -8.90 -7.05 10.12
N ALA A 95 -8.93 -7.18 8.79
CA ALA A 95 -8.57 -8.43 8.12
C ALA A 95 -7.16 -8.92 8.51
N ARG A 96 -6.18 -8.02 8.56
CA ARG A 96 -4.80 -8.35 8.96
C ARG A 96 -4.67 -8.76 10.42
N THR A 97 -5.44 -8.16 11.33
CA THR A 97 -5.36 -8.48 12.77
C THR A 97 -6.28 -9.63 13.17
N SER A 98 -7.39 -9.84 12.45
CA SER A 98 -8.32 -10.95 12.66
C SER A 98 -7.80 -12.27 12.11
N GLU A 99 -6.86 -12.28 11.17
CA GLU A 99 -6.13 -13.49 10.74
C GLU A 99 -5.43 -14.23 11.91
N GLY A 100 -5.35 -13.64 13.10
CA GLY A 100 -4.90 -14.30 14.35
C GLY A 100 -5.98 -14.53 15.42
N THR A 101 -7.25 -14.18 15.18
CA THR A 101 -8.36 -14.36 16.15
C THR A 101 -9.46 -15.21 15.52
N PHE A 102 -9.32 -16.53 15.73
CA PHE A 102 -10.31 -17.62 15.63
C PHE A 102 -11.52 -17.50 14.69
N ASP A 103 -11.55 -18.45 13.75
CA ASP A 103 -12.63 -19.38 13.40
C ASP A 103 -14.09 -18.90 13.26
N GLU A 104 -14.73 -19.43 12.21
CA GLU A 104 -16.15 -19.34 11.84
C GLU A 104 -16.64 -17.97 11.31
N VAL A 105 -16.94 -17.96 10.01
CA VAL A 105 -17.76 -17.01 9.22
C VAL A 105 -16.97 -16.16 8.22
N GLY A 106 -16.81 -16.72 7.01
CA GLY A 106 -16.73 -16.01 5.72
C GLY A 106 -15.73 -14.84 5.61
N HIS A 107 -14.45 -15.15 5.39
CA HIS A 107 -13.41 -14.13 5.20
C HIS A 107 -13.57 -13.30 3.90
N GLU A 108 -13.69 -11.98 4.05
CA GLU A 108 -13.27 -11.03 3.02
C GLU A 108 -11.74 -10.89 3.09
N THR A 109 -11.04 -11.40 2.08
CA THR A 109 -9.58 -11.20 1.97
C THR A 109 -9.25 -9.73 1.74
N ALA A 110 -8.05 -9.27 2.12
CA ALA A 110 -7.63 -7.87 1.91
C ALA A 110 -7.72 -7.42 0.43
N GLY A 111 -7.57 -8.35 -0.51
CA GLY A 111 -7.81 -8.08 -1.94
C GLY A 111 -9.29 -7.88 -2.31
N SER A 112 -10.21 -8.46 -1.55
CA SER A 112 -11.67 -8.23 -1.68
C SER A 112 -12.07 -6.85 -1.18
N VAL A 113 -11.50 -6.40 -0.07
CA VAL A 113 -11.81 -5.10 0.56
C VAL A 113 -11.51 -3.93 -0.38
N LEU A 114 -10.36 -3.97 -1.07
CA LEU A 114 -9.99 -2.93 -2.03
C LEU A 114 -10.88 -2.93 -3.28
N ARG A 115 -11.40 -4.08 -3.70
CA ARG A 115 -12.30 -4.19 -4.87
C ARG A 115 -13.72 -3.71 -4.55
N HIS A 116 -14.25 -4.09 -3.38
CA HIS A 116 -15.62 -3.76 -3.00
C HIS A 116 -15.76 -2.37 -2.38
N GLY A 117 -14.75 -1.88 -1.65
CA GLY A 117 -14.79 -0.57 -1.00
C GLY A 117 -14.72 0.63 -1.95
N VAL A 118 -14.28 0.42 -3.20
CA VAL A 118 -14.04 1.50 -4.18
C VAL A 118 -15.15 1.59 -5.23
N GLY A 119 -16.19 0.75 -5.19
CA GLY A 119 -17.29 0.84 -6.16
C GLY A 119 -16.83 0.62 -7.61
N LEU A 120 -15.75 -0.13 -7.84
CA LEU A 120 -15.42 -0.65 -9.17
C LEU A 120 -16.30 -1.86 -9.45
N HIS A 121 -17.56 -1.61 -9.80
CA HIS A 121 -18.33 -2.57 -10.60
C HIS A 121 -17.65 -2.62 -11.98
N LEU A 122 -16.66 -3.51 -12.13
CA LEU A 122 -16.31 -4.02 -13.45
C LEU A 122 -17.55 -4.76 -13.93
N GLY A 123 -18.23 -4.16 -14.91
CA GLY A 123 -19.53 -4.57 -15.39
C GLY A 123 -19.65 -6.08 -15.58
N SER A 124 -20.56 -6.67 -14.81
CA SER A 124 -21.45 -7.67 -15.40
C SER A 124 -22.31 -6.91 -16.41
N ASP A 125 -22.14 -7.28 -17.68
CA ASP A 125 -23.16 -7.34 -18.74
C ASP A 125 -22.60 -6.83 -20.08
N VAL A 126 -22.13 -7.78 -20.91
CA VAL A 126 -22.50 -7.86 -22.33
C VAL A 126 -22.58 -9.36 -22.67
N ASP A 127 -23.83 -9.84 -22.77
CA ASP A 127 -24.37 -11.09 -23.36
C ASP A 127 -23.61 -12.43 -23.25
#